data_AF-A0A8H5DZ52-F1
#
_entry.id   AF-A0A8H5DZ52-F1
#
_cell.length_a   1.000
_cell.length_b   1.000
_cell.length_c   1.000
_cell.angle_alpha   90.00
_cell.angle_beta   90.00
_cell.angle_gamma   90.00
#
_symmetry.space_group_name_H-M   'P 1'
#
loop_
_entity.id
_entity.type
_entity.pdbx_description
1 polymer ?
#
loop_
_entity_poly.entity_id
_entity_poly.type
_entity_poly.pdbx_seq_one_letter_code
_entity_poly.pdbx_strand_id
1 'polypeptide(L)'
;MSRVTTVTTNQDTPALSFQGTGRTLGSNSPDISHDHISEFLPANNGVTGLEPNTNPPDWPSNQRRLPAHRPPVVHDDWELIGGPLPMRVFLWTMFHGCELLRWAYTFPTQLGLHERGYFQYQVAGEWLTERSGGGSTCVHNCAQPQVIQSNPNMADLPPVHFLSHGTTMLLGEDSRVLDYWKKIGQEAIDHGIKGVVLMGAHWWVDDNKIKVGMNPSPSVMPVANVHPKKWQDYEPNTDLATGRRCIDMLSDAGFEVEGDTERIWMIDVFPLLVAMFPEGCPPVTVVSLNSHFDPFYHARIGTILRPLREEGYLFIGSGGGVHNLYRTEWKYMNKYKDNFAMEKPPDFENIEFRTALEDVIVKNGGGTKLKRGLARLMKHPYFRDAHGTDEHYIPALFVAGAIGEEEDEVAQGVLGAECWELRNQGETQLTIGQWAKGKHYGGWK
;
A
#
# COMPACT_ATOMS: atom_id res chain seq x y z
N MET A 1 -2.27 50.16 -30.27
CA MET A 1 -1.11 51.08 -30.24
C MET A 1 -0.69 51.24 -28.78
N SER A 2 0.07 50.30 -28.23
CA SER A 2 1.54 50.23 -28.24
C SER A 2 2.22 51.33 -27.41
N ARG A 3 2.70 50.96 -26.22
CA ARG A 3 3.95 51.50 -25.66
C ARG A 3 4.77 50.36 -25.07
N VAL A 4 5.70 49.90 -25.91
CA VAL A 4 6.87 49.10 -25.56
C VAL A 4 7.87 50.03 -24.89
N THR A 5 8.47 49.61 -23.78
CA THR A 5 9.70 50.23 -23.28
C THR A 5 10.72 49.11 -23.10
N THR A 6 11.68 49.08 -24.02
CA THR A 6 12.88 48.25 -23.97
C THR A 6 13.92 48.97 -23.12
N VAL A 7 14.56 48.27 -22.17
CA VAL A 7 15.83 48.72 -21.58
C VAL A 7 16.83 47.58 -21.72
N THR A 8 17.87 47.88 -22.50
CA THR A 8 19.09 47.11 -22.73
C THR A 8 20.04 47.23 -21.53
N THR A 9 20.76 46.16 -21.21
CA THR A 9 21.88 46.19 -20.26
C THR A 9 23.13 45.64 -20.93
N ASN A 10 24.20 46.44 -21.01
CA ASN A 10 25.55 45.98 -21.29
C ASN A 10 26.52 46.50 -20.21
N GLN A 11 27.20 45.53 -19.58
CA GLN A 11 28.60 45.46 -19.12
C GLN A 11 29.24 46.67 -18.39
N ASP A 12 29.63 46.50 -17.11
CA ASP A 12 31.04 46.29 -16.67
C ASP A 12 31.29 46.47 -15.14
N THR A 13 31.70 45.36 -14.47
CA THR A 13 32.64 45.19 -13.30
C THR A 13 32.43 45.88 -11.92
N PRO A 14 33.06 45.43 -10.79
CA PRO A 14 33.96 44.27 -10.55
C PRO A 14 33.58 43.37 -9.32
N ALA A 15 34.43 42.36 -9.12
CA ALA A 15 34.33 41.23 -8.19
C ALA A 15 34.24 41.54 -6.68
N LEU A 16 33.54 40.67 -5.97
CA LEU A 16 33.71 40.43 -4.53
C LEU A 16 33.99 38.93 -4.31
N SER A 17 35.25 38.64 -3.97
CA SER A 17 35.72 37.33 -3.53
C SER A 17 35.40 37.12 -2.05
N PHE A 18 34.76 35.99 -1.72
CA PHE A 18 34.89 35.38 -0.39
C PHE A 18 35.36 33.93 -0.56
N GLN A 19 36.58 33.67 -0.08
CA GLN A 19 37.15 32.34 0.08
C GLN A 19 36.52 31.66 1.30
N GLY A 20 36.14 30.39 1.15
CA GLY A 20 35.63 29.54 2.23
C GLY A 20 35.72 28.06 1.88
N THR A 21 36.92 27.50 2.06
CA THR A 21 37.27 26.08 2.33
C THR A 21 36.65 25.00 1.44
N GLY A 22 37.47 24.51 0.51
CA GLY A 22 37.16 23.36 -0.34
C GLY A 22 37.16 22.00 0.36
N ARG A 23 36.36 21.09 -0.22
CA ARG A 23 36.64 19.66 -0.31
C ARG A 23 36.33 19.21 -1.74
N THR A 24 37.36 18.85 -2.49
CA THR A 24 37.30 18.12 -3.76
C THR A 24 37.11 16.64 -3.45
N LEU A 25 36.10 15.99 -4.04
CA LEU A 25 36.02 14.53 -4.13
C LEU A 25 36.38 14.14 -5.55
N GLY A 26 37.46 13.36 -5.67
CA GLY A 26 38.03 12.89 -6.93
C GLY A 26 37.14 11.87 -7.64
N SER A 27 37.10 12.00 -8.96
CA SER A 27 36.54 11.03 -9.90
C SER A 27 37.45 9.82 -10.01
N ASN A 28 36.95 8.63 -9.67
CA ASN A 28 37.46 7.34 -10.14
C ASN A 28 36.33 6.30 -10.06
N SER A 29 35.69 6.01 -11.19
CA SER A 29 34.96 4.75 -11.42
C SER A 29 35.40 4.19 -12.77
N PRO A 30 35.61 2.87 -12.87
CA PRO A 30 36.17 2.22 -14.06
C PRO A 30 35.16 2.17 -15.21
N ASP A 31 35.69 2.32 -16.43
CA ASP A 31 35.02 2.20 -17.71
C ASP A 31 34.46 0.79 -17.91
N ILE A 32 33.15 0.65 -18.17
CA ILE A 32 32.51 -0.61 -18.56
C ILE A 32 32.03 -0.44 -20.01
N SER A 33 32.51 -1.32 -20.89
CA SER A 33 32.30 -1.30 -22.35
C SER A 33 30.83 -1.39 -22.78
N HIS A 34 30.49 -0.66 -23.84
CA HIS A 34 29.14 -0.32 -24.29
C HIS A 34 28.37 -1.38 -25.13
N ASP A 35 28.83 -2.62 -25.26
CA ASP A 35 28.35 -3.49 -26.35
C ASP A 35 27.18 -4.46 -26.06
N HIS A 36 26.40 -4.26 -24.97
CA HIS A 36 25.22 -5.11 -24.69
C HIS A 36 23.93 -4.34 -24.29
N ILE A 37 23.82 -3.03 -24.55
CA ILE A 37 22.71 -2.20 -24.05
C ILE A 37 21.49 -2.15 -25.00
N SER A 38 21.49 -2.86 -26.12
CA SER A 38 20.46 -2.69 -27.17
C SER A 38 19.33 -3.74 -27.19
N GLU A 39 19.17 -4.61 -26.19
CA GLU A 39 18.10 -5.64 -26.19
C GLU A 39 16.91 -5.39 -25.26
N PHE A 40 16.84 -4.27 -24.52
CA PHE A 40 15.74 -3.98 -23.58
C PHE A 40 15.27 -2.51 -23.53
N LEU A 41 15.01 -1.87 -24.67
CA LEU A 41 14.36 -0.54 -24.75
C LEU A 41 13.43 -0.54 -25.97
N PRO A 42 12.15 -0.10 -25.91
CA PRO A 42 11.71 1.29 -25.60
C PRO A 42 10.32 1.35 -24.87
N ALA A 43 9.65 2.46 -24.52
CA ALA A 43 9.75 3.88 -24.84
C ALA A 43 9.51 4.76 -23.59
N ASN A 44 10.11 5.95 -23.60
CA ASN A 44 9.97 7.06 -22.64
C ASN A 44 10.67 6.94 -21.27
N ASN A 45 12.01 6.99 -21.30
CA ASN A 45 12.88 7.71 -20.37
C ASN A 45 12.44 7.85 -18.89
N GLY A 46 12.08 6.73 -18.27
CA GLY A 46 12.21 6.59 -16.83
C GLY A 46 11.21 5.65 -16.18
N VAL A 47 11.58 4.37 -16.06
CA VAL A 47 11.07 3.47 -15.01
C VAL A 47 12.09 2.38 -14.59
N THR A 48 13.39 2.62 -14.75
CA THR A 48 14.46 1.62 -14.46
C THR A 48 15.60 2.13 -13.58
N GLY A 49 15.39 3.20 -12.80
CA GLY A 49 16.32 3.56 -11.73
C GLY A 49 17.22 4.78 -11.94
N LEU A 50 16.80 5.76 -12.75
CA LEU A 50 17.18 7.16 -12.56
C LEU A 50 15.98 8.06 -12.88
N GLU A 51 15.05 8.18 -11.93
CA GLU A 51 14.04 9.25 -11.97
C GLU A 51 14.77 10.61 -12.02
N PRO A 52 14.28 11.60 -12.81
CA PRO A 52 14.81 12.95 -12.72
C PRO A 52 14.71 13.43 -11.28
N ASN A 53 15.88 13.68 -10.67
CA ASN A 53 16.01 13.99 -9.25
C ASN A 53 15.74 15.48 -8.93
N THR A 54 14.97 16.16 -9.79
CA THR A 54 14.77 17.61 -9.77
C THR A 54 13.31 17.96 -9.85
N ASN A 55 12.84 18.73 -8.87
CA ASN A 55 11.49 19.27 -8.83
C ASN A 55 11.30 20.35 -9.91
N PRO A 56 10.11 20.47 -10.54
CA PRO A 56 9.81 21.59 -11.42
C PRO A 56 9.80 22.92 -10.63
N PRO A 57 9.97 24.08 -11.29
CA PRO A 57 10.13 25.38 -10.63
C PRO A 57 8.96 25.80 -9.71
N ASP A 58 7.77 25.26 -9.93
CA ASP A 58 6.54 25.51 -9.19
C ASP A 58 6.26 24.45 -8.10
N TRP A 59 7.17 23.51 -7.87
CA TRP A 59 7.04 22.51 -6.82
C TRP A 59 7.23 23.15 -5.43
N PRO A 60 6.38 22.86 -4.43
CA PRO A 60 6.35 23.60 -3.16
C PRO A 60 7.59 23.46 -2.26
N SER A 61 8.51 22.54 -2.57
CA SER A 61 9.69 22.28 -1.72
C SER A 61 10.96 22.07 -2.54
N ASN A 62 12.10 22.42 -1.93
CA ASN A 62 13.45 22.16 -2.43
C ASN A 62 14.03 20.82 -1.92
N GLN A 63 13.26 20.05 -1.14
CA GLN A 63 13.68 18.76 -0.60
C GLN A 63 13.13 17.61 -1.46
N ARG A 64 13.95 16.58 -1.69
CA ARG A 64 13.50 15.31 -2.29
C ARG A 64 12.73 14.52 -1.24
N ARG A 65 11.45 14.23 -1.49
CA ARG A 65 10.77 13.04 -0.96
C ARG A 65 9.80 12.48 -1.99
N LEU A 66 9.67 11.16 -1.95
CA LEU A 66 8.78 10.36 -2.78
C LEU A 66 7.35 10.93 -2.71
N PRO A 67 6.65 11.00 -3.84
CA PRO A 67 7.06 10.53 -5.17
C PRO A 67 7.77 11.62 -6.01
N ALA A 68 8.58 11.20 -7.00
CA ALA A 68 9.14 12.14 -7.98
C ALA A 68 8.06 12.71 -8.91
N HIS A 69 8.28 13.92 -9.41
CA HIS A 69 7.43 14.51 -10.44
C HIS A 69 7.48 13.65 -11.71
N ARG A 70 6.30 13.31 -12.25
CA ARG A 70 6.16 12.56 -13.50
C ARG A 70 5.07 13.22 -14.36
N PRO A 71 5.40 13.78 -15.54
CA PRO A 71 4.39 14.31 -16.45
C PRO A 71 3.54 13.16 -17.02
N PRO A 72 2.25 13.38 -17.33
CA PRO A 72 1.41 12.35 -17.91
C PRO A 72 1.86 11.91 -19.31
N VAL A 73 1.82 10.60 -19.58
CA VAL A 73 2.13 9.98 -20.88
C VAL A 73 0.94 9.16 -21.37
N VAL A 74 0.71 9.05 -22.69
CA VAL A 74 -0.33 8.20 -23.28
C VAL A 74 0.28 6.87 -23.75
N HIS A 75 -0.34 5.74 -23.39
CA HIS A 75 0.14 4.40 -23.73
C HIS A 75 -0.38 3.93 -25.10
N ASP A 76 0.52 3.45 -25.98
CA ASP A 76 0.19 3.07 -27.37
C ASP A 76 -0.68 1.78 -27.45
N ASP A 77 -0.51 0.82 -26.54
CA ASP A 77 -1.25 -0.47 -26.50
C ASP A 77 -2.69 -0.40 -25.93
N TRP A 78 -3.31 0.79 -25.91
CA TRP A 78 -4.58 1.04 -25.22
C TRP A 78 -5.76 0.14 -25.66
N GLU A 79 -5.84 -0.22 -26.94
CA GLU A 79 -6.95 -1.05 -27.42
C GLU A 79 -6.96 -2.46 -26.82
N LEU A 80 -5.80 -2.95 -26.39
CA LEU A 80 -5.62 -4.28 -25.78
C LEU A 80 -5.87 -4.25 -24.26
N ILE A 81 -5.62 -3.09 -23.64
CA ILE A 81 -5.56 -2.89 -22.19
C ILE A 81 -6.92 -2.51 -21.59
N GLY A 82 -7.72 -1.69 -22.30
CA GLY A 82 -9.02 -1.20 -21.82
C GLY A 82 -10.21 -2.18 -21.94
N GLY A 83 -9.99 -3.38 -22.50
CA GLY A 83 -11.05 -4.36 -22.76
C GLY A 83 -12.07 -3.91 -23.84
N PRO A 84 -13.17 -4.65 -24.04
CA PRO A 84 -14.18 -4.34 -25.05
C PRO A 84 -14.95 -3.04 -24.72
N LEU A 85 -15.61 -2.44 -25.72
CA LEU A 85 -16.29 -1.15 -25.58
C LEU A 85 -17.21 -1.03 -24.34
N PRO A 86 -18.02 -2.04 -23.96
CA PRO A 86 -18.85 -1.97 -22.75
C PRO A 86 -18.04 -1.84 -21.45
N MET A 87 -16.89 -2.51 -21.35
CA MET A 87 -15.98 -2.38 -20.20
C MET A 87 -15.40 -0.98 -20.14
N ARG A 88 -14.98 -0.42 -21.28
CA ARG A 88 -14.50 0.97 -21.35
C ARG A 88 -15.56 1.97 -20.93
N VAL A 89 -16.82 1.77 -21.34
CA VAL A 89 -17.95 2.61 -20.94
C VAL A 89 -18.24 2.50 -19.44
N PHE A 90 -18.22 1.29 -18.87
CA PHE A 90 -18.37 1.07 -17.43
C PHE A 90 -17.29 1.79 -16.63
N LEU A 91 -16.02 1.55 -16.97
CA LEU A 91 -14.86 2.18 -16.34
C LEU A 91 -14.94 3.71 -16.46
N TRP A 92 -15.23 4.22 -17.65
CA TRP A 92 -15.42 5.66 -17.87
C TRP A 92 -16.53 6.23 -16.98
N THR A 93 -17.67 5.56 -16.90
CA THR A 93 -18.81 6.01 -16.07
C THR A 93 -18.47 5.97 -14.58
N MET A 94 -17.85 4.89 -14.12
CA MET A 94 -17.41 4.73 -12.73
C MET A 94 -16.40 5.84 -12.36
N PHE A 95 -15.35 6.03 -13.15
CA PHE A 95 -14.32 7.02 -12.87
C PHE A 95 -14.83 8.46 -12.98
N HIS A 96 -15.78 8.75 -13.89
CA HIS A 96 -16.44 10.07 -13.94
C HIS A 96 -17.35 10.29 -12.74
N GLY A 97 -18.05 9.24 -12.27
CA GLY A 97 -18.79 9.27 -11.02
C GLY A 97 -17.88 9.56 -9.82
N CYS A 98 -16.72 8.91 -9.74
CA CYS A 98 -15.72 9.17 -8.71
C CYS A 98 -15.16 10.60 -8.79
N GLU A 99 -14.87 11.14 -9.98
CA GLU A 99 -14.47 12.55 -10.15
C GLU A 99 -15.58 13.50 -9.69
N LEU A 100 -16.84 13.21 -10.02
CA LEU A 100 -17.96 14.03 -9.58
C LEU A 100 -18.10 14.01 -8.05
N LEU A 101 -17.94 12.85 -7.42
CA LEU A 101 -17.88 12.72 -5.96
C LEU A 101 -16.68 13.47 -5.37
N ARG A 102 -15.52 13.43 -6.02
CA ARG A 102 -14.35 14.24 -5.64
C ARG A 102 -14.64 15.73 -5.71
N TRP A 103 -15.24 16.23 -6.78
CA TRP A 103 -15.63 17.63 -6.88
C TRP A 103 -16.66 18.00 -5.82
N ALA A 104 -17.64 17.13 -5.58
CA ALA A 104 -18.64 17.31 -4.53
C ALA A 104 -18.04 17.31 -3.11
N TYR A 105 -16.90 16.65 -2.89
CA TYR A 105 -16.16 16.70 -1.64
C TYR A 105 -15.21 17.91 -1.57
N THR A 106 -14.40 18.12 -2.60
CA THR A 106 -13.32 19.11 -2.66
C THR A 106 -13.86 20.53 -2.67
N PHE A 107 -14.92 20.81 -3.44
CA PHE A 107 -15.45 22.16 -3.61
C PHE A 107 -16.05 22.72 -2.30
N PRO A 108 -16.88 21.97 -1.54
CA PRO A 108 -17.29 22.40 -0.20
C PRO A 108 -16.12 22.57 0.78
N THR A 109 -15.11 21.69 0.75
CA THR A 109 -13.95 21.80 1.64
C THR A 109 -13.11 23.03 1.36
N GLN A 110 -12.81 23.32 0.08
CA GLN A 110 -12.05 24.52 -0.31
C GLN A 110 -12.80 25.83 -0.02
N LEU A 111 -14.13 25.80 0.00
CA LEU A 111 -14.97 26.95 0.36
C LEU A 111 -15.24 27.07 1.87
N GLY A 112 -14.65 26.21 2.70
CA GLY A 112 -14.92 26.17 4.14
C GLY A 112 -16.35 25.75 4.50
N LEU A 113 -17.12 25.24 3.53
CA LEU A 113 -18.47 24.71 3.75
C LEU A 113 -18.42 23.34 4.45
N HIS A 114 -17.28 22.66 4.40
CA HIS A 114 -17.05 21.38 5.08
C HIS A 114 -16.77 21.54 6.60
N GLU A 115 -16.58 22.77 7.12
CA GLU A 115 -16.46 23.02 8.57
C GLU A 115 -17.79 22.85 9.34
N ARG A 116 -18.87 22.41 8.69
CA ARG A 116 -20.17 22.17 9.34
C ARG A 116 -20.73 20.79 9.04
N GLY A 117 -20.29 19.81 9.82
CA GLY A 117 -21.18 18.90 10.57
C GLY A 117 -22.35 18.19 9.86
N TYR A 118 -22.24 17.78 8.59
CA TYR A 118 -23.30 16.95 7.96
C TYR A 118 -22.98 15.45 7.86
N PHE A 119 -21.77 15.00 8.24
CA PHE A 119 -21.41 13.58 8.33
C PHE A 119 -20.48 13.26 9.50
N GLN A 120 -20.77 13.79 10.69
CA GLN A 120 -20.11 13.34 11.93
C GLN A 120 -20.92 12.20 12.54
N TYR A 121 -20.35 11.00 12.59
CA TYR A 121 -20.82 9.93 13.47
C TYR A 121 -20.09 10.01 14.82
N GLN A 122 -20.85 9.85 15.90
CA GLN A 122 -20.36 9.87 17.27
C GLN A 122 -19.43 8.67 17.50
N VAL A 123 -18.15 8.91 17.78
CA VAL A 123 -17.24 7.88 18.31
C VAL A 123 -17.12 8.12 19.82
N ALA A 124 -17.62 7.16 20.60
CA ALA A 124 -17.43 7.11 22.06
C ALA A 124 -17.85 8.36 22.86
N GLY A 125 -18.89 9.10 22.43
CA GLY A 125 -19.54 10.13 23.25
C GLY A 125 -18.79 11.46 23.44
N GLU A 126 -17.65 11.67 22.77
CA GLU A 126 -16.90 12.93 22.88
C GLU A 126 -16.83 13.69 21.55
N TRP A 127 -17.18 14.98 21.59
CA TRP A 127 -17.03 15.92 20.48
C TRP A 127 -15.66 16.58 20.58
N LEU A 128 -14.69 16.20 19.75
CA LEU A 128 -13.38 16.85 19.73
C LEU A 128 -13.37 17.99 18.70
N THR A 129 -13.37 19.22 19.19
CA THR A 129 -12.98 20.43 18.45
C THR A 129 -11.59 20.83 18.93
N GLU A 130 -10.66 21.13 18.02
CA GLU A 130 -9.32 21.57 18.42
C GLU A 130 -9.24 23.10 18.58
N ARG A 131 -8.47 23.47 19.62
CA ARG A 131 -7.81 24.75 19.93
C ARG A 131 -8.59 25.82 20.70
N SER A 132 -8.23 25.94 21.98
CA SER A 132 -7.53 27.14 22.46
C SER A 132 -6.59 26.79 23.62
N GLY A 133 -5.56 27.63 23.79
CA GLY A 133 -4.30 27.31 24.47
C GLY A 133 -4.40 26.87 25.93
N GLY A 134 -3.45 26.02 26.31
CA GLY A 134 -3.23 25.59 27.68
C GLY A 134 -2.06 24.63 27.72
N GLY A 135 -0.86 25.13 27.96
CA GLY A 135 0.35 24.32 28.08
C GLY A 135 0.18 23.23 29.13
N SER A 136 0.45 21.99 28.74
CA SER A 136 0.62 20.87 29.67
C SER A 136 1.91 20.16 29.31
N THR A 137 2.94 20.42 30.11
CA THR A 137 4.20 19.68 30.09
C THR A 137 3.93 18.24 30.54
N CYS A 138 4.01 17.29 29.61
CA CYS A 138 4.04 15.88 29.98
C CYS A 138 5.48 15.51 30.33
N VAL A 139 5.78 15.41 31.63
CA VAL A 139 7.01 14.81 32.13
C VAL A 139 6.73 13.32 32.30
N HIS A 140 7.17 12.51 31.33
CA HIS A 140 7.27 11.06 31.51
C HIS A 140 8.73 10.66 31.46
N ASN A 141 9.18 10.14 32.61
CA ASN A 141 10.49 9.60 32.86
C ASN A 141 10.74 8.45 31.88
N CYS A 142 11.66 8.63 30.93
CA CYS A 142 12.19 7.56 30.11
C CYS A 142 12.95 6.58 31.03
N ALA A 143 12.29 5.52 31.46
CA ALA A 143 13.00 4.32 31.89
C ALA A 143 13.71 3.72 30.66
N GLN A 144 15.01 3.50 30.79
CA GLN A 144 15.85 2.87 29.78
C GLN A 144 15.30 1.49 29.40
N PRO A 145 15.31 1.08 28.13
CA PRO A 145 14.86 -0.24 27.72
C PRO A 145 15.76 -1.30 28.37
N GLN A 146 15.16 -2.16 29.18
CA GLN A 146 15.78 -3.40 29.64
C GLN A 146 15.89 -4.32 28.42
N VAL A 147 17.10 -4.80 28.13
CA VAL A 147 17.35 -5.81 27.09
C VAL A 147 16.76 -7.12 27.57
N ILE A 148 15.57 -7.47 27.08
CA ILE A 148 15.02 -8.82 27.25
C ILE A 148 15.87 -9.75 26.39
N GLN A 149 16.50 -10.74 27.01
CA GLN A 149 17.22 -11.77 26.28
C GLN A 149 16.22 -12.57 25.43
N SER A 150 16.38 -12.48 24.11
CA SER A 150 15.55 -13.18 23.12
C SER A 150 15.67 -14.69 23.26
N ASN A 151 14.54 -15.39 23.31
CA ASN A 151 14.50 -16.84 23.17
C ASN A 151 14.78 -17.19 21.68
N PRO A 152 15.86 -17.93 21.35
CA PRO A 152 16.36 -18.04 19.98
C PRO A 152 15.46 -18.80 18.98
N ASN A 153 14.37 -19.43 19.43
CA ASN A 153 13.46 -20.20 18.56
C ASN A 153 12.31 -19.38 17.93
N MET A 154 12.09 -18.11 18.34
CA MET A 154 10.88 -17.35 17.99
C MET A 154 11.10 -16.33 16.86
N ALA A 155 12.36 -16.03 16.53
CA ALA A 155 12.74 -15.21 15.38
C ALA A 155 12.57 -15.95 14.03
N ASP A 156 12.00 -17.16 14.06
CA ASP A 156 12.02 -18.11 12.96
C ASP A 156 10.66 -18.32 12.27
N LEU A 157 9.66 -17.46 12.49
CA LEU A 157 8.36 -17.55 11.83
C LEU A 157 8.35 -16.82 10.48
N PRO A 158 7.54 -17.25 9.49
CA PRO A 158 7.37 -16.51 8.24
C PRO A 158 7.04 -15.04 8.50
N PRO A 159 7.60 -14.08 7.75
CA PRO A 159 7.19 -12.69 7.86
C PRO A 159 5.70 -12.54 7.53
N VAL A 160 5.13 -11.41 7.93
CA VAL A 160 3.78 -11.01 7.53
C VAL A 160 3.85 -9.75 6.69
N HIS A 161 2.93 -9.61 5.74
CA HIS A 161 2.93 -8.51 4.80
C HIS A 161 1.63 -7.73 4.86
N PHE A 162 1.72 -6.41 5.02
CA PHE A 162 0.64 -5.48 4.70
C PHE A 162 0.98 -4.79 3.38
N LEU A 163 0.23 -5.14 2.34
CA LEU A 163 0.53 -4.77 0.97
C LEU A 163 -0.60 -3.88 0.44
N SER A 164 -0.23 -2.70 -0.05
CA SER A 164 -1.20 -1.85 -0.74
C SER A 164 -1.37 -2.38 -2.16
N HIS A 165 -2.57 -2.85 -2.53
CA HIS A 165 -2.79 -3.50 -3.82
C HIS A 165 -2.95 -2.52 -4.99
N GLY A 166 -3.18 -1.25 -4.69
CA GLY A 166 -3.28 -0.14 -5.64
C GLY A 166 -4.36 -0.30 -6.70
N THR A 167 -4.18 0.42 -7.81
CA THR A 167 -5.00 0.14 -8.99
C THR A 167 -4.57 -1.18 -9.61
N THR A 168 -5.46 -1.81 -10.37
CA THR A 168 -5.12 -3.01 -11.14
C THR A 168 -3.92 -2.79 -12.08
N MET A 169 -3.65 -1.53 -12.47
CA MET A 169 -2.52 -1.18 -13.34
C MET A 169 -1.15 -1.47 -12.72
N LEU A 170 -1.00 -1.64 -11.41
CA LEU A 170 0.28 -2.03 -10.81
C LEU A 170 0.83 -3.36 -11.34
N LEU A 171 -0.04 -4.29 -11.75
CA LEU A 171 0.39 -5.52 -12.42
C LEU A 171 0.87 -5.25 -13.86
N GLY A 172 0.29 -4.23 -14.49
CA GLY A 172 0.59 -3.79 -15.86
C GLY A 172 1.86 -2.96 -15.97
N GLU A 173 2.21 -2.22 -14.94
CA GLU A 173 3.22 -1.16 -14.99
C GLU A 173 4.50 -1.56 -14.24
N ASP A 174 5.65 -1.21 -14.80
CA ASP A 174 6.91 -1.40 -14.11
C ASP A 174 6.98 -0.45 -12.90
N SER A 175 7.28 -0.98 -11.72
CA SER A 175 7.32 -0.18 -10.50
C SER A 175 8.12 -0.88 -9.42
N ARG A 176 8.62 -0.08 -8.46
CA ARG A 176 9.27 -0.61 -7.25
C ARG A 176 8.35 -1.52 -6.43
N VAL A 177 7.04 -1.27 -6.50
CA VAL A 177 6.03 -2.11 -5.83
C VAL A 177 5.95 -3.48 -6.51
N LEU A 178 5.86 -3.51 -7.84
CA LEU A 178 5.85 -4.76 -8.60
C LEU A 178 7.14 -5.57 -8.39
N ASP A 179 8.31 -4.90 -8.41
CA ASP A 179 9.59 -5.54 -8.10
C ASP A 179 9.64 -6.10 -6.68
N TYR A 180 9.05 -5.39 -5.73
CA TYR A 180 8.98 -5.84 -4.35
C TYR A 180 8.07 -7.05 -4.18
N TRP A 181 6.91 -7.08 -4.83
CA TRP A 181 6.03 -8.26 -4.86
C TRP A 181 6.75 -9.48 -5.43
N LYS A 182 7.42 -9.35 -6.58
CA LYS A 182 8.24 -10.44 -7.15
C LYS A 182 9.31 -10.91 -6.17
N LYS A 183 9.99 -9.98 -5.50
CA LYS A 183 11.04 -10.28 -4.51
C LYS A 183 10.48 -11.10 -3.34
N ILE A 184 9.43 -10.62 -2.66
CA ILE A 184 8.88 -11.31 -1.48
C ILE A 184 8.19 -12.64 -1.86
N GLY A 185 7.64 -12.73 -3.08
CA GLY A 185 7.11 -13.97 -3.63
C GLY A 185 8.22 -15.02 -3.85
N GLN A 186 9.34 -14.61 -4.45
CA GLN A 186 10.51 -15.48 -4.59
C GLN A 186 11.08 -15.90 -3.23
N GLU A 187 11.18 -14.98 -2.26
CA GLU A 187 11.63 -15.33 -0.90
C GLU A 187 10.69 -16.37 -0.26
N ALA A 188 9.38 -16.27 -0.48
CA ALA A 188 8.41 -17.25 0.01
C ALA A 188 8.55 -18.62 -0.68
N ILE A 189 8.84 -18.65 -1.99
CA ILE A 189 9.18 -19.88 -2.74
C ILE A 189 10.43 -20.53 -2.16
N ASP A 190 11.49 -19.75 -1.96
CA ASP A 190 12.80 -20.24 -1.50
C ASP A 190 12.74 -20.84 -0.09
N HIS A 191 11.82 -20.36 0.75
CA HIS A 191 11.55 -20.92 2.08
C HIS A 191 10.43 -21.97 2.07
N GLY A 192 9.87 -22.28 0.91
CA GLY A 192 8.89 -23.34 0.71
C GLY A 192 7.64 -23.19 1.57
N ILE A 193 6.95 -22.04 1.49
CA ILE A 193 5.66 -21.86 2.17
C ILE A 193 4.67 -22.98 1.83
N LYS A 194 3.72 -23.27 2.72
CA LYS A 194 2.67 -24.26 2.43
C LYS A 194 1.47 -23.67 1.69
N GLY A 195 1.29 -22.36 1.82
CA GLY A 195 0.16 -21.62 1.26
C GLY A 195 0.11 -20.21 1.83
N VAL A 196 -0.93 -19.48 1.44
CA VAL A 196 -1.17 -18.08 1.82
C VAL A 196 -2.49 -17.97 2.56
N VAL A 197 -2.49 -17.29 3.70
CA VAL A 197 -3.70 -16.82 4.38
C VAL A 197 -3.82 -15.32 4.13
N LEU A 198 -4.87 -14.92 3.42
CA LEU A 198 -5.01 -13.56 2.89
C LEU A 198 -6.32 -12.92 3.37
N MET A 199 -6.24 -11.67 3.82
CA MET A 199 -7.40 -10.80 4.03
C MET A 199 -7.32 -9.61 3.08
N GLY A 200 -8.31 -9.48 2.19
CA GLY A 200 -8.36 -8.43 1.16
C GLY A 200 -9.48 -7.43 1.42
N ALA A 201 -9.22 -6.14 1.22
CA ALA A 201 -10.13 -5.04 1.56
C ALA A 201 -11.50 -5.04 0.85
N HIS A 202 -11.65 -5.65 -0.31
CA HIS A 202 -12.87 -5.54 -1.14
C HIS A 202 -13.94 -6.57 -0.75
N TRP A 203 -13.66 -7.48 0.19
CA TRP A 203 -14.65 -8.46 0.66
C TRP A 203 -14.96 -8.26 2.15
N TRP A 204 -16.07 -7.58 2.44
CA TRP A 204 -16.63 -7.54 3.79
C TRP A 204 -18.02 -8.20 3.82
N VAL A 205 -18.41 -8.63 5.01
CA VAL A 205 -19.71 -9.26 5.28
C VAL A 205 -20.37 -8.53 6.44
N ASP A 206 -21.69 -8.38 6.35
CA ASP A 206 -22.50 -7.69 7.35
C ASP A 206 -22.72 -8.53 8.63
N ASP A 207 -23.35 -7.90 9.63
CA ASP A 207 -23.89 -8.56 10.83
C ASP A 207 -22.86 -9.36 11.65
N ASN A 208 -21.81 -8.75 12.22
CA ASN A 208 -20.80 -9.42 13.09
C ASN A 208 -20.25 -10.78 12.60
N LYS A 209 -20.47 -11.13 11.33
CA LYS A 209 -20.02 -12.35 10.68
C LYS A 209 -18.70 -12.11 9.98
N ILE A 210 -18.02 -13.22 9.72
CA ILE A 210 -16.94 -13.34 8.77
C ILE A 210 -17.19 -14.54 7.88
N LYS A 211 -16.57 -14.54 6.71
CA LYS A 211 -16.61 -15.70 5.80
C LYS A 211 -15.21 -16.10 5.38
N VAL A 212 -15.07 -17.38 5.02
CA VAL A 212 -13.85 -17.94 4.44
C VAL A 212 -14.16 -18.44 3.04
N GLY A 213 -13.33 -18.09 2.06
CA GLY A 213 -13.51 -18.49 0.67
C GLY A 213 -13.36 -20.00 0.51
N MET A 214 -14.43 -20.67 0.08
CA MET A 214 -14.54 -22.12 -0.04
C MET A 214 -14.95 -22.57 -1.45
N ASN A 215 -14.89 -21.67 -2.44
CA ASN A 215 -15.07 -22.00 -3.85
C ASN A 215 -13.82 -22.73 -4.38
N PRO A 216 -13.90 -23.99 -4.83
CA PRO A 216 -12.75 -24.75 -5.34
C PRO A 216 -12.14 -24.20 -6.63
N SER A 217 -12.91 -23.43 -7.40
CA SER A 217 -12.49 -22.90 -8.71
C SER A 217 -13.09 -21.50 -8.89
N PRO A 218 -12.63 -20.52 -8.09
CA PRO A 218 -13.19 -19.18 -8.14
C PRO A 218 -12.82 -18.53 -9.47
N SER A 219 -13.80 -17.86 -10.08
CA SER A 219 -13.49 -16.93 -11.16
C SER A 219 -12.76 -15.71 -10.58
N VAL A 220 -12.08 -14.98 -11.47
CA VAL A 220 -11.34 -13.76 -11.12
C VAL A 220 -12.02 -12.55 -11.70
N MET A 221 -12.03 -11.44 -10.97
CA MET A 221 -12.47 -10.17 -11.51
C MET A 221 -11.52 -9.75 -12.65
N PRO A 222 -12.05 -9.25 -13.79
CA PRO A 222 -11.20 -8.74 -14.87
C PRO A 222 -10.23 -7.65 -14.36
N VAL A 223 -8.94 -7.84 -14.62
CA VAL A 223 -7.90 -6.87 -14.25
C VAL A 223 -7.89 -5.75 -15.28
N ALA A 224 -8.73 -4.73 -15.02
CA ALA A 224 -8.90 -3.60 -15.91
C ALA A 224 -7.57 -2.87 -16.15
N ASN A 225 -7.39 -2.37 -17.37
CA ASN A 225 -6.20 -1.63 -17.77
C ASN A 225 -4.88 -2.42 -17.59
N VAL A 226 -4.93 -3.75 -17.71
CA VAL A 226 -3.75 -4.61 -17.81
C VAL A 226 -3.93 -5.58 -18.98
N HIS A 227 -2.88 -5.76 -19.77
CA HIS A 227 -2.89 -6.68 -20.90
C HIS A 227 -3.25 -8.11 -20.41
N PRO A 228 -4.30 -8.77 -20.94
CA PRO A 228 -4.79 -10.07 -20.44
C PRO A 228 -3.72 -11.16 -20.33
N LYS A 229 -2.78 -11.24 -21.28
CA LYS A 229 -1.61 -12.15 -21.23
C LYS A 229 -0.84 -12.14 -19.90
N LYS A 230 -0.90 -11.07 -19.09
CA LYS A 230 -0.23 -11.02 -17.79
C LYS A 230 -0.92 -11.87 -16.72
N TRP A 231 -2.21 -12.20 -16.87
CA TRP A 231 -3.01 -12.80 -15.80
C TRP A 231 -4.04 -13.84 -16.26
N GLN A 232 -4.44 -13.84 -17.53
CA GLN A 232 -5.55 -14.66 -18.04
C GLN A 232 -5.33 -16.17 -17.89
N ASP A 233 -4.06 -16.61 -17.94
CA ASP A 233 -3.67 -18.02 -17.88
C ASP A 233 -3.31 -18.44 -16.43
N TYR A 234 -3.44 -17.53 -15.47
CA TYR A 234 -3.16 -17.80 -14.06
C TYR A 234 -4.38 -18.43 -13.40
N GLU A 235 -4.22 -19.64 -12.88
CA GLU A 235 -5.30 -20.40 -12.25
C GLU A 235 -5.35 -20.17 -10.74
N PRO A 236 -6.47 -19.64 -10.18
CA PRO A 236 -6.67 -19.57 -8.74
C PRO A 236 -6.67 -20.94 -8.07
N ASN A 237 -6.00 -21.03 -6.92
CA ASN A 237 -5.87 -22.25 -6.14
C ASN A 237 -6.40 -22.05 -4.71
N THR A 238 -7.70 -22.28 -4.50
CA THR A 238 -8.30 -22.16 -3.16
C THR A 238 -7.90 -23.33 -2.26
N ASP A 239 -7.28 -23.04 -1.12
CA ASP A 239 -6.96 -24.05 -0.10
C ASP A 239 -8.19 -24.39 0.75
N LEU A 240 -8.96 -25.38 0.31
CA LEU A 240 -10.17 -25.83 1.03
C LEU A 240 -9.86 -26.50 2.37
N ALA A 241 -8.68 -27.15 2.50
CA ALA A 241 -8.32 -27.84 3.73
C ALA A 241 -8.01 -26.83 4.82
N THR A 242 -7.16 -25.84 4.51
CA THR A 242 -6.85 -24.73 5.42
C THR A 242 -8.06 -23.83 5.63
N GLY A 243 -8.88 -23.61 4.60
CA GLY A 243 -10.13 -22.86 4.73
C GLY A 243 -11.07 -23.45 5.79
N ARG A 244 -11.26 -24.77 5.81
CA ARG A 244 -12.03 -25.46 6.88
C ARG A 244 -11.39 -25.30 8.25
N ARG A 245 -10.06 -25.44 8.34
CA ARG A 245 -9.34 -25.22 9.60
C ARG A 245 -9.51 -23.79 10.12
N CYS A 246 -9.45 -22.78 9.25
CA CYS A 246 -9.71 -21.40 9.63
C CYS A 246 -11.13 -21.22 10.18
N ILE A 247 -12.14 -21.81 9.53
CA ILE A 247 -13.53 -21.80 10.01
C ILE A 247 -13.61 -22.42 11.41
N ASP A 248 -13.03 -23.61 11.61
CA ASP A 248 -13.05 -24.31 12.90
C ASP A 248 -12.37 -23.46 14.00
N MET A 249 -11.17 -22.95 13.74
CA MET A 249 -10.41 -22.12 14.69
C MET A 249 -11.15 -20.84 15.08
N LEU A 250 -11.82 -20.19 14.12
CA LEU A 250 -12.58 -18.97 14.35
C LEU A 250 -13.89 -19.26 15.11
N SER A 251 -14.59 -20.33 14.74
CA SER A 251 -15.82 -20.80 15.40
C SER A 251 -15.55 -21.19 16.86
N ASP A 252 -14.47 -21.92 17.14
CA ASP A 252 -14.05 -22.29 18.50
C ASP A 252 -13.70 -21.06 19.36
N ALA A 253 -13.24 -19.98 18.73
CA ALA A 253 -13.02 -18.70 19.38
C ALA A 253 -14.30 -17.84 19.52
N GLY A 254 -15.46 -18.36 19.10
CA GLY A 254 -16.76 -17.71 19.23
C GLY A 254 -17.07 -16.67 18.15
N PHE A 255 -16.41 -16.73 16.99
CA PHE A 255 -16.81 -15.95 15.82
C PHE A 255 -17.99 -16.60 15.11
N GLU A 256 -18.91 -15.78 14.61
CA GLU A 256 -19.89 -16.25 13.64
C GLU A 256 -19.20 -16.34 12.27
N VAL A 257 -18.88 -17.55 11.83
CA VAL A 257 -18.09 -17.80 10.63
C VAL A 257 -18.72 -18.88 9.76
N GLU A 258 -18.73 -18.66 8.45
CA GLU A 258 -19.17 -19.66 7.47
C GLU A 258 -18.27 -19.69 6.23
N GLY A 259 -18.35 -20.80 5.47
CA GLY A 259 -17.69 -20.91 4.18
C GLY A 259 -18.53 -20.30 3.05
N ASP A 260 -17.90 -19.55 2.15
CA ASP A 260 -18.53 -19.03 0.94
C ASP A 260 -18.07 -19.83 -0.29
N THR A 261 -18.97 -20.66 -0.83
CA THR A 261 -18.68 -21.53 -1.98
C THR A 261 -18.83 -20.85 -3.34
N GLU A 262 -19.30 -19.60 -3.39
CA GLU A 262 -19.53 -18.85 -4.62
C GLU A 262 -18.54 -17.69 -4.80
N ARG A 263 -17.74 -17.41 -3.77
CA ARG A 263 -16.74 -16.35 -3.73
C ARG A 263 -15.82 -16.34 -4.96
N ILE A 264 -15.72 -15.17 -5.60
CA ILE A 264 -14.76 -14.87 -6.67
C ILE A 264 -13.54 -14.15 -6.10
N TRP A 265 -12.37 -14.24 -6.75
CA TRP A 265 -11.18 -13.48 -6.36
C TRP A 265 -11.20 -12.08 -6.96
N MET A 266 -11.02 -11.08 -6.11
CA MET A 266 -11.06 -9.66 -6.47
C MET A 266 -9.65 -9.07 -6.64
N ILE A 267 -9.60 -7.78 -6.96
CA ILE A 267 -8.38 -7.03 -7.28
C ILE A 267 -7.41 -6.88 -6.10
N ASP A 268 -7.89 -7.04 -4.87
CA ASP A 268 -7.08 -7.16 -3.65
C ASP A 268 -6.40 -8.52 -3.49
N VAL A 269 -6.87 -9.55 -4.16
CA VAL A 269 -6.32 -10.90 -4.01
C VAL A 269 -5.46 -11.26 -5.22
N PHE A 270 -6.06 -11.20 -6.41
CA PHE A 270 -5.54 -11.89 -7.58
C PHE A 270 -4.32 -11.24 -8.23
N PRO A 271 -4.31 -9.93 -8.59
CA PRO A 271 -3.16 -9.31 -9.26
C PRO A 271 -1.84 -9.41 -8.48
N LEU A 272 -1.93 -9.27 -7.16
CA LEU A 272 -0.79 -9.38 -6.27
C LEU A 272 -0.19 -10.79 -6.27
N LEU A 273 -1.04 -11.83 -6.23
CA LEU A 273 -0.59 -13.22 -6.32
C LEU A 273 0.06 -13.53 -7.68
N VAL A 274 -0.51 -13.01 -8.78
CA VAL A 274 0.09 -13.15 -10.12
C VAL A 274 1.50 -12.57 -10.15
N ALA A 275 1.73 -11.41 -9.53
CA ALA A 275 3.06 -10.79 -9.46
C ALA A 275 4.03 -11.55 -8.53
N MET A 276 3.55 -12.04 -7.39
CA MET A 276 4.38 -12.76 -6.41
C MET A 276 4.76 -14.16 -6.89
N PHE A 277 3.86 -14.86 -7.58
CA PHE A 277 4.00 -16.29 -7.91
C PHE A 277 3.74 -16.56 -9.41
N PRO A 278 4.48 -15.94 -10.34
CA PRO A 278 4.15 -15.97 -11.77
C PRO A 278 4.11 -17.37 -12.40
N GLU A 279 4.83 -18.34 -11.82
CA GLU A 279 4.91 -19.73 -12.31
C GLU A 279 3.74 -20.62 -11.82
N GLY A 280 2.92 -20.16 -10.88
CA GLY A 280 1.75 -20.91 -10.41
C GLY A 280 1.24 -20.48 -9.04
N CYS A 281 -0.08 -20.56 -8.83
CA CYS A 281 -0.71 -20.12 -7.59
C CYS A 281 -0.46 -21.07 -6.42
N PRO A 282 0.10 -20.59 -5.29
CA PRO A 282 0.07 -21.37 -4.06
C PRO A 282 -1.36 -21.62 -3.59
N PRO A 283 -1.58 -22.63 -2.72
CA PRO A 283 -2.85 -22.77 -2.02
C PRO A 283 -3.15 -21.48 -1.24
N VAL A 284 -4.32 -20.87 -1.47
CA VAL A 284 -4.72 -19.61 -0.84
C VAL A 284 -6.03 -19.78 -0.09
N THR A 285 -6.05 -19.36 1.18
CA THR A 285 -7.27 -19.17 1.97
C THR A 285 -7.55 -17.67 2.08
N VAL A 286 -8.68 -17.23 1.53
CA VAL A 286 -9.13 -15.83 1.65
C VAL A 286 -10.13 -15.72 2.80
N VAL A 287 -9.91 -14.76 3.71
CA VAL A 287 -10.79 -14.45 4.84
C VAL A 287 -11.40 -13.07 4.62
N SER A 288 -12.72 -12.95 4.81
CA SER A 288 -13.43 -11.68 4.67
C SER A 288 -13.17 -10.73 5.83
N LEU A 289 -13.45 -9.45 5.60
CA LEU A 289 -13.64 -8.45 6.64
C LEU A 289 -15.05 -8.57 7.21
N ASN A 290 -15.26 -7.88 8.33
CA ASN A 290 -16.57 -7.53 8.87
C ASN A 290 -16.89 -6.06 8.59
N SER A 291 -18.13 -5.75 8.20
CA SER A 291 -18.55 -4.41 7.77
C SER A 291 -18.55 -3.33 8.87
N HIS A 292 -18.43 -3.71 10.14
CA HIS A 292 -18.23 -2.75 11.23
C HIS A 292 -16.80 -2.22 11.31
N PHE A 293 -15.85 -2.86 10.62
CA PHE A 293 -14.46 -2.44 10.56
C PHE A 293 -13.83 -2.20 11.95
N ASP A 294 -14.23 -2.97 12.96
CA ASP A 294 -13.66 -2.85 14.31
C ASP A 294 -12.19 -3.33 14.27
N PRO A 295 -11.21 -2.47 14.61
CA PRO A 295 -9.80 -2.84 14.57
C PRO A 295 -9.45 -4.00 15.50
N PHE A 296 -10.11 -4.09 16.66
CA PHE A 296 -9.85 -5.16 17.63
C PHE A 296 -10.45 -6.50 17.18
N TYR A 297 -11.60 -6.45 16.51
CA TYR A 297 -12.22 -7.63 15.90
C TYR A 297 -11.29 -8.26 14.86
N HIS A 298 -10.77 -7.45 13.93
CA HIS A 298 -9.89 -7.93 12.86
C HIS A 298 -8.49 -8.32 13.37
N ALA A 299 -7.94 -7.63 14.37
CA ALA A 299 -6.72 -8.07 15.03
C ALA A 299 -6.91 -9.42 15.75
N ARG A 300 -8.08 -9.64 16.36
CA ARG A 300 -8.38 -10.93 17.02
C ARG A 300 -8.43 -12.09 16.01
N ILE A 301 -8.96 -11.87 14.81
CA ILE A 301 -8.90 -12.87 13.71
C ILE A 301 -7.45 -13.25 13.41
N GLY A 302 -6.57 -12.25 13.23
CA GLY A 302 -5.15 -12.48 12.98
C GLY A 302 -4.47 -13.27 14.11
N THR A 303 -4.76 -12.91 15.37
CA THR A 303 -4.23 -13.63 16.55
C THR A 303 -4.71 -15.09 16.58
N ILE A 304 -5.98 -15.36 16.26
CA ILE A 304 -6.54 -16.72 16.26
C ILE A 304 -5.88 -17.58 15.19
N LEU A 305 -5.69 -17.03 13.98
CA LEU A 305 -5.13 -17.77 12.85
C LEU A 305 -3.59 -17.88 12.89
N ARG A 306 -2.93 -17.10 13.76
CA ARG A 306 -1.47 -17.08 13.96
C ARG A 306 -0.80 -18.46 13.99
N PRO A 307 -1.33 -19.53 14.62
CA PRO A 307 -0.67 -20.84 14.62
C PRO A 307 -0.34 -21.37 13.22
N LEU A 308 -1.08 -20.98 12.18
CA LEU A 308 -0.77 -21.35 10.80
C LEU A 308 0.57 -20.75 10.32
N ARG A 309 1.03 -19.62 10.86
CA ARG A 309 2.38 -19.09 10.58
C ARG A 309 3.46 -20.06 11.03
N GLU A 310 3.30 -20.68 12.19
CA GLU A 310 4.25 -21.68 12.70
C GLU A 310 4.35 -22.90 11.79
N GLU A 311 3.24 -23.22 11.13
CA GLU A 311 3.14 -24.32 10.16
C GLU A 311 3.72 -23.98 8.78
N GLY A 312 4.10 -22.72 8.52
CA GLY A 312 4.69 -22.27 7.26
C GLY A 312 3.73 -21.59 6.29
N TYR A 313 2.59 -21.08 6.76
CA TYR A 313 1.70 -20.25 5.94
C TYR A 313 2.14 -18.79 5.95
N LEU A 314 2.09 -18.17 4.78
CA LEU A 314 2.35 -16.74 4.59
C LEU A 314 1.10 -15.93 4.87
N PHE A 315 1.19 -14.89 5.70
CA PHE A 315 0.06 -14.02 6.00
C PHE A 315 0.16 -12.71 5.21
N ILE A 316 -0.90 -12.37 4.49
CA ILE A 316 -1.00 -11.15 3.69
C ILE A 316 -2.28 -10.39 4.05
N GLY A 317 -2.13 -9.15 4.48
CA GLY A 317 -3.21 -8.16 4.50
C GLY A 317 -3.11 -7.29 3.26
N SER A 318 -4.06 -7.41 2.35
CA SER A 318 -4.10 -6.64 1.10
C SER A 318 -5.10 -5.49 1.19
N GLY A 319 -4.59 -4.26 1.24
CA GLY A 319 -5.38 -3.06 1.47
C GLY A 319 -4.77 -1.83 0.79
N GLY A 320 -4.66 -0.72 1.51
CA GLY A 320 -4.03 0.51 1.03
C GLY A 320 -3.50 1.38 2.15
N GLY A 321 -2.23 1.81 2.06
CA GLY A 321 -1.58 2.69 3.03
C GLY A 321 -2.20 4.09 3.06
N VAL A 322 -2.58 4.60 1.89
CA VAL A 322 -3.48 5.74 1.71
C VAL A 322 -4.44 5.41 0.59
N HIS A 323 -5.74 5.36 0.88
CA HIS A 323 -6.76 4.96 -0.07
C HIS A 323 -8.05 5.78 0.12
N ASN A 324 -8.10 6.95 -0.51
CA ASN A 324 -9.30 7.78 -0.57
C ASN A 324 -9.68 8.12 -2.02
N LEU A 325 -10.57 7.30 -2.58
CA LEU A 325 -11.06 7.46 -3.95
C LEU A 325 -11.80 8.78 -4.20
N TYR A 326 -12.30 9.44 -3.15
CA TYR A 326 -12.88 10.78 -3.22
C TYR A 326 -11.82 11.88 -3.40
N ARG A 327 -10.53 11.59 -3.23
CA ARG A 327 -9.42 12.55 -3.38
C ARG A 327 -8.47 12.19 -4.54
N THR A 328 -8.64 11.03 -5.15
CA THR A 328 -7.90 10.52 -6.30
C THR A 328 -8.09 11.38 -7.56
N GLU A 329 -7.01 11.64 -8.31
CA GLU A 329 -7.07 12.37 -9.59
C GLU A 329 -7.24 11.41 -10.78
N TRP A 330 -8.48 10.99 -11.02
CA TRP A 330 -8.82 10.06 -12.09
C TRP A 330 -8.54 10.59 -13.49
N LYS A 331 -8.37 11.91 -13.69
CA LYS A 331 -7.92 12.47 -14.98
C LYS A 331 -6.67 11.76 -15.52
N TYR A 332 -5.75 11.32 -14.65
CA TYR A 332 -4.52 10.63 -15.05
C TYR A 332 -4.83 9.29 -15.71
N MET A 333 -5.67 8.47 -15.11
CA MET A 333 -6.13 7.23 -15.74
C MET A 333 -7.17 7.44 -16.86
N ASN A 334 -7.99 8.48 -16.81
CA ASN A 334 -9.07 8.68 -17.79
C ASN A 334 -8.54 9.26 -19.10
N LYS A 335 -7.73 10.32 -19.00
CA LYS A 335 -7.23 11.09 -20.13
C LYS A 335 -5.86 10.62 -20.58
N TYR A 336 -4.99 10.28 -19.63
CA TYR A 336 -3.60 9.96 -19.93
C TYR A 336 -3.33 8.45 -19.93
N LYS A 337 -4.15 7.64 -19.26
CA LYS A 337 -3.92 6.19 -19.11
C LYS A 337 -2.61 5.90 -18.38
N ASP A 338 -2.25 6.78 -17.47
CA ASP A 338 -1.03 6.72 -16.67
C ASP A 338 -1.45 6.83 -15.21
N ASN A 339 -1.31 5.75 -14.45
CA ASN A 339 -1.61 5.71 -13.02
C ASN A 339 -0.52 6.41 -12.19
N PHE A 340 0.69 6.58 -12.69
CA PHE A 340 1.80 7.20 -11.97
C PHE A 340 2.01 8.68 -12.30
N ALA A 341 1.23 9.23 -13.22
CA ALA A 341 1.30 10.64 -13.57
C ALA A 341 1.00 11.54 -12.35
N MET A 342 1.90 12.48 -12.09
CA MET A 342 1.87 13.37 -10.93
C MET A 342 2.41 14.75 -11.28
N GLU A 343 1.50 15.65 -11.64
CA GLU A 343 1.82 17.06 -11.92
C GLU A 343 2.15 17.84 -10.63
N LYS A 344 1.70 17.34 -9.47
CA LYS A 344 1.86 17.95 -8.13
C LYS A 344 2.07 16.84 -7.10
N PRO A 345 2.68 17.13 -5.94
CA PRO A 345 2.83 16.13 -4.89
C PRO A 345 1.45 15.67 -4.38
N PRO A 346 1.41 14.50 -3.71
CA PRO A 346 0.27 14.11 -2.91
C PRO A 346 -0.07 15.19 -1.89
N ASP A 347 -1.34 15.23 -1.48
CA ASP A 347 -1.79 16.19 -0.48
C ASP A 347 -1.05 15.99 0.85
N PHE A 348 -0.81 17.09 1.57
CA PHE A 348 -0.06 17.09 2.83
C PHE A 348 -0.64 16.10 3.85
N GLU A 349 -1.97 16.06 3.97
CA GLU A 349 -2.67 15.16 4.89
C GLU A 349 -2.35 13.68 4.62
N ASN A 350 -2.27 13.31 3.34
CA ASN A 350 -1.95 11.96 2.90
C ASN A 350 -0.50 11.59 3.20
N ILE A 351 0.44 12.52 2.97
CA ILE A 351 1.87 12.30 3.28
C ILE A 351 2.08 12.14 4.78
N GLU A 352 1.45 12.98 5.60
CA GLU A 352 1.54 12.92 7.06
C GLU A 352 0.95 11.61 7.59
N PHE A 353 -0.24 11.22 7.12
CA PHE A 353 -0.84 9.94 7.52
C PHE A 353 0.04 8.75 7.13
N ARG A 354 0.50 8.71 5.88
CA ARG A 354 1.42 7.68 5.37
C ARG A 354 2.73 7.63 6.17
N THR A 355 3.23 8.76 6.63
CA THR A 355 4.44 8.82 7.47
C THR A 355 4.15 8.23 8.85
N ALA A 356 2.99 8.54 9.44
CA ALA A 356 2.56 7.97 10.71
C ALA A 356 2.35 6.45 10.63
N LEU A 357 1.82 5.95 9.51
CA LEU A 357 1.68 4.52 9.23
C LEU A 357 3.04 3.80 9.16
N GLU A 358 3.99 4.33 8.37
CA GLU A 358 5.35 3.78 8.32
C GLU A 358 5.97 3.78 9.72
N ASP A 359 5.89 4.90 10.44
CA ASP A 359 6.48 5.04 11.77
C ASP A 359 5.91 4.01 12.75
N VAL A 360 4.59 3.78 12.74
CA VAL A 360 3.95 2.79 13.61
C VAL A 360 4.47 1.39 13.32
N ILE A 361 4.70 1.02 12.06
CA ILE A 361 5.12 -0.33 11.70
C ILE A 361 6.64 -0.49 11.86
N VAL A 362 7.42 0.43 11.30
CA VAL A 362 8.89 0.34 11.26
C VAL A 362 9.52 0.55 12.64
N LYS A 363 8.99 1.48 13.46
CA LYS A 363 9.57 1.77 14.78
C LYS A 363 9.11 0.80 15.87
N ASN A 364 7.90 0.27 15.77
CA ASN A 364 7.43 -0.72 16.75
C ASN A 364 7.81 -2.15 16.38
N GLY A 365 7.89 -2.48 15.07
CA GLY A 365 8.04 -3.85 14.63
C GLY A 365 6.82 -4.69 14.94
N GLY A 366 7.01 -5.95 15.33
CA GLY A 366 5.96 -6.82 15.85
C GLY A 366 5.55 -6.48 17.29
N GLY A 367 4.60 -7.24 17.80
CA GLY A 367 4.20 -7.24 19.20
C GLY A 367 3.09 -6.26 19.57
N THR A 368 2.82 -6.15 20.87
CA THR A 368 1.59 -5.51 21.36
C THR A 368 1.50 -4.01 21.03
N LYS A 369 2.65 -3.34 20.86
CA LYS A 369 2.75 -1.94 20.44
C LYS A 369 2.24 -1.72 19.02
N LEU A 370 2.47 -2.68 18.12
CA LEU A 370 1.97 -2.65 16.75
C LEU A 370 0.44 -2.62 16.72
N LYS A 371 -0.22 -3.59 17.39
CA LYS A 371 -1.69 -3.67 17.48
C LYS A 371 -2.30 -2.36 17.98
N ARG A 372 -1.73 -1.81 19.06
CA ARG A 372 -2.17 -0.54 19.66
C ARG A 372 -1.92 0.65 18.74
N GLY A 373 -0.76 0.71 18.10
CA GLY A 373 -0.39 1.80 17.19
C GLY A 373 -1.31 1.85 15.98
N LEU A 374 -1.54 0.72 15.32
CA LEU A 374 -2.40 0.64 14.14
C LEU A 374 -3.87 0.93 14.46
N ALA A 375 -4.39 0.43 15.58
CA ALA A 375 -5.73 0.79 16.03
C ALA A 375 -5.85 2.29 16.38
N ARG A 376 -4.79 2.90 16.93
CA ARG A 376 -4.76 4.33 17.26
C ARG A 376 -4.70 5.22 16.01
N LEU A 377 -4.08 4.78 14.92
CA LEU A 377 -4.02 5.54 13.68
C LEU A 377 -5.39 5.78 13.05
N MET A 378 -6.41 4.95 13.34
CA MET A 378 -7.80 5.24 12.94
C MET A 378 -8.36 6.52 13.59
N LYS A 379 -7.69 7.04 14.62
CA LYS A 379 -8.00 8.32 15.28
C LYS A 379 -7.04 9.45 14.86
N HIS A 380 -6.16 9.20 13.89
CA HIS A 380 -5.27 10.23 13.37
C HIS A 380 -6.11 11.36 12.75
N PRO A 381 -5.76 12.65 12.93
CA PRO A 381 -6.54 13.77 12.39
C PRO A 381 -6.82 13.66 10.89
N TYR A 382 -5.84 13.12 10.15
CA TYR A 382 -5.90 12.92 8.71
C TYR A 382 -6.35 11.52 8.27
N PHE A 383 -6.87 10.68 9.19
CA PHE A 383 -7.32 9.33 8.81
C PHE A 383 -8.42 9.37 7.75
N ARG A 384 -9.39 10.28 7.86
CA ARG A 384 -10.48 10.41 6.87
C ARG A 384 -10.04 11.03 5.55
N ASP A 385 -8.96 11.80 5.58
CA ASP A 385 -8.31 12.32 4.38
C ASP A 385 -7.62 11.18 3.62
N ALA A 386 -6.90 10.33 4.36
CA ALA A 386 -6.20 9.18 3.80
C ALA A 386 -7.12 8.01 3.42
N HIS A 387 -8.21 7.81 4.15
CA HIS A 387 -9.16 6.70 4.00
C HIS A 387 -10.58 7.23 4.06
N GLY A 388 -11.24 7.28 2.90
CA GLY A 388 -12.65 7.71 2.82
C GLY A 388 -13.59 6.74 3.56
N THR A 389 -13.23 5.47 3.55
CA THR A 389 -13.89 4.35 4.22
C THR A 389 -12.81 3.40 4.77
N ASP A 390 -13.16 2.56 5.75
CA ASP A 390 -12.17 1.90 6.61
C ASP A 390 -11.58 0.63 6.00
N GLU A 391 -12.27 0.01 5.03
CA GLU A 391 -12.00 -1.33 4.52
C GLU A 391 -10.57 -1.52 3.99
N HIS A 392 -9.98 -0.51 3.36
CA HIS A 392 -8.60 -0.58 2.85
C HIS A 392 -7.53 -0.51 3.95
N TYR A 393 -7.89 -0.03 5.13
CA TYR A 393 -6.98 0.02 6.29
C TYR A 393 -7.04 -1.24 7.14
N ILE A 394 -8.21 -1.89 7.22
CA ILE A 394 -8.47 -3.03 8.11
C ILE A 394 -7.53 -4.24 7.93
N PRO A 395 -7.08 -4.61 6.71
CA PRO A 395 -6.10 -5.68 6.55
C PRO A 395 -4.79 -5.48 7.33
N ALA A 396 -4.42 -4.23 7.64
CA ALA A 396 -3.26 -3.95 8.50
C ALA A 396 -3.47 -4.46 9.94
N LEU A 397 -4.72 -4.42 10.45
CA LEU A 397 -5.06 -4.90 11.79
C LEU A 397 -5.04 -6.43 11.84
N PHE A 398 -5.50 -7.09 10.79
CA PHE A 398 -5.38 -8.55 10.65
C PHE A 398 -3.91 -9.00 10.71
N VAL A 399 -3.05 -8.34 9.93
CA VAL A 399 -1.59 -8.58 9.95
C VAL A 399 -1.02 -8.31 11.34
N ALA A 400 -1.43 -7.22 12.00
CA ALA A 400 -1.01 -6.89 13.35
C ALA A 400 -1.43 -7.94 14.38
N GLY A 401 -2.59 -8.57 14.21
CA GLY A 401 -3.02 -9.71 15.00
C GLY A 401 -2.10 -10.91 14.84
N ALA A 402 -1.75 -11.22 13.60
CA ALA A 402 -0.90 -12.36 13.27
C ALA A 402 0.53 -12.23 13.82
N ILE A 403 1.03 -11.01 14.06
CA ILE A 403 2.38 -10.72 14.59
C ILE A 403 2.37 -9.78 15.82
N GLY A 404 1.31 -9.82 16.62
CA GLY A 404 1.05 -8.83 17.67
C GLY A 404 1.29 -9.29 19.10
N GLU A 405 1.83 -10.48 19.33
CA GLU A 405 2.03 -11.03 20.67
C GLU A 405 3.36 -10.57 21.28
N GLU A 406 3.51 -10.62 22.61
CA GLU A 406 4.70 -10.10 23.31
C GLU A 406 6.02 -10.72 22.81
N GLU A 407 5.94 -11.98 22.42
CA GLU A 407 7.03 -12.73 21.78
C GLU A 407 7.45 -12.22 20.39
N ASP A 408 6.60 -11.44 19.70
CA ASP A 408 6.91 -10.85 18.40
C ASP A 408 7.68 -9.53 18.50
N GLU A 409 7.95 -9.00 19.69
CA GLU A 409 8.64 -7.71 19.85
C GLU A 409 10.05 -7.68 19.22
N VAL A 410 10.61 -8.85 18.93
CA VAL A 410 11.90 -8.99 18.22
C VAL A 410 11.78 -8.83 16.70
N ALA A 411 10.57 -8.93 16.13
CA ALA A 411 10.33 -8.82 14.70
C ALA A 411 10.43 -7.36 14.26
N GLN A 412 11.25 -7.06 13.26
CA GLN A 412 11.42 -5.71 12.74
C GLN A 412 10.42 -5.41 11.62
N GLY A 413 9.93 -4.18 11.58
CA GLY A 413 9.12 -3.66 10.48
C GLY A 413 10.00 -2.98 9.43
N VAL A 414 9.70 -3.18 8.15
CA VAL A 414 10.44 -2.61 7.03
C VAL A 414 9.45 -2.04 6.01
N LEU A 415 9.71 -0.79 5.59
CA LEU A 415 9.16 -0.27 4.35
C LEU A 415 9.91 -0.90 3.18
N GLY A 416 9.26 -1.85 2.50
CA GLY A 416 9.86 -2.58 1.40
C GLY A 416 9.92 -1.77 0.10
N ALA A 417 8.77 -1.23 -0.29
CA ALA A 417 8.62 -0.39 -1.46
C ALA A 417 7.46 0.58 -1.28
N GLU A 418 7.46 1.61 -2.12
CA GLU A 418 6.37 2.56 -2.22
C GLU A 418 6.34 3.18 -3.61
N CYS A 419 5.13 3.37 -4.12
CA CYS A 419 4.84 4.34 -5.17
C CYS A 419 3.54 5.09 -4.83
N TRP A 420 3.22 6.11 -5.62
CA TRP A 420 1.96 6.84 -5.49
C TRP A 420 1.22 6.78 -6.82
N GLU A 421 -0.05 6.42 -6.76
CA GLU A 421 -0.93 6.35 -7.91
C GLU A 421 -1.96 7.48 -7.87
N LEU A 422 -2.32 7.97 -9.06
CA LEU A 422 -3.39 8.95 -9.27
C LEU A 422 -3.28 10.14 -8.31
N ARG A 423 -2.03 10.57 -8.06
CA ARG A 423 -1.54 11.58 -7.13
C ARG A 423 -1.75 11.31 -5.64
N ASN A 424 -2.86 10.72 -5.22
CA ASN A 424 -3.26 10.67 -3.80
C ASN A 424 -3.43 9.25 -3.24
N GLN A 425 -3.20 8.20 -4.03
CA GLN A 425 -3.17 6.83 -3.53
C GLN A 425 -1.73 6.46 -3.19
N GLY A 426 -1.50 6.04 -1.94
CA GLY A 426 -0.18 5.72 -1.41
C GLY A 426 0.00 4.22 -1.33
N GLU A 427 0.80 3.67 -2.24
CA GLU A 427 0.98 2.23 -2.42
C GLU A 427 2.16 1.72 -1.59
N THR A 428 2.01 1.84 -0.28
CA THR A 428 3.03 1.48 0.71
C THR A 428 3.06 -0.04 0.92
N GLN A 429 4.23 -0.66 0.77
CA GLN A 429 4.44 -2.10 0.95
C GLN A 429 5.25 -2.35 2.23
N LEU A 430 4.63 -2.95 3.22
CA LEU A 430 5.19 -3.08 4.57
C LEU A 430 5.31 -4.56 4.96
N THR A 431 6.48 -4.92 5.48
CA THR A 431 6.78 -6.28 5.92
C THR A 431 7.23 -6.26 7.37
N ILE A 432 6.76 -7.22 8.17
CA ILE A 432 7.12 -7.35 9.58
C ILE A 432 7.66 -8.75 9.83
N GLY A 433 8.85 -8.81 10.42
CA GLY A 433 9.61 -10.04 10.57
C GLY A 433 10.50 -10.32 9.36
N GLN A 434 11.23 -11.42 9.45
CA GLN A 434 12.14 -11.88 8.40
C GLN A 434 12.13 -13.40 8.37
N TRP A 435 12.49 -13.99 7.24
CA TRP A 435 12.63 -15.43 7.14
C TRP A 435 13.77 -15.95 8.03
N ALA A 436 13.51 -17.07 8.70
CA ALA A 436 14.49 -17.81 9.46
C ALA A 436 15.61 -18.35 8.55
N LYS A 437 16.87 -18.17 8.94
CA LYS A 437 17.99 -18.71 8.14
C LYS A 437 17.97 -20.23 8.12
N GLY A 438 17.91 -20.80 6.91
CA GLY A 438 18.00 -22.26 6.69
C GLY A 438 16.73 -23.05 7.02
N LYS A 439 15.61 -22.38 7.32
CA LYS A 439 14.31 -23.03 7.52
C LYS A 439 13.57 -23.12 6.20
N HIS A 440 12.98 -24.28 5.92
CA HIS A 440 12.16 -24.52 4.74
C HIS A 440 10.89 -25.28 5.16
N TYR A 441 9.71 -24.84 4.73
CA TYR A 441 8.42 -25.32 5.24
C TYR A 441 7.78 -26.45 4.43
N GLY A 442 8.52 -26.99 3.47
CA GLY A 442 8.15 -28.17 2.69
C GLY A 442 7.61 -27.85 1.31
N GLY A 443 7.33 -26.58 1.02
CA GLY A 443 6.78 -26.10 -0.24
C GLY A 443 5.31 -26.47 -0.42
N TRP A 444 4.68 -25.82 -1.38
CA TRP A 444 3.44 -26.27 -1.98
C TRP A 444 3.79 -26.97 -3.29
N LYS A 445 3.25 -28.16 -3.52
CA LYS A 445 3.34 -28.87 -4.80
C LYS A 445 1.95 -29.27 -5.22
#